data_AF-A0A1I2KIQ4-F1
#
_entry.id   AF-A0A1I2KIQ4-F1
#
_cell.length_a   1.000
_cell.length_b   1.000
_cell.length_c   1.000
_cell.angle_alpha   90.00
_cell.angle_beta   90.00
_cell.angle_gamma   90.00
#
_symmetry.space_group_name_H-M   'P 1'
#
loop_
_entity.id
_entity.type
_entity.pdbx_description
1 polymer ?
#
loop_
_entity_poly.entity_id
_entity_poly.type
_entity_poly.pdbx_seq_one_letter_code
_entity_poly.pdbx_strand_id
1 'polypeptide(L)'
;MKKLKSIISIILCLMLMFTIIGCGTSKETAKENSTESANLLPEGNWNAIPEENAKGEAGKLQSKYVPKYAKGFTIEYYYGGAKIIATDIKETANTGKYSQRVLILPEGATEPKDTTWDHVIKGKVDSVVTLASAHAGHFENLDAIDVVKGTSIKSESCYISGLKDALAKGATKYVGSSKNVDKELVASLKPQVVFVGGMQSDVEVAKKLEESGIFCLYFGDFAEDNYMGRAEWMELVGAFIGKEQNAQDYMKENEKGINEIIARTAKIKNKPNVLWFTHSSQAPHWNLRTEKDYVNSIVSAVGGKLYAPESEKNSVTLSNEDFLKYMTDADKIIFGVSLNSYKKAKDITFFNKEGQIDFAQSKAFKNDDCYVVGYDWAQDTANALSIIKSAAIAFYPDEFKDLKNDGKIIKFKVD
;
A
#
# COMPACT_ATOMS: atom_id res chain seq x y z
N MET A 1 47.85 -14.29 16.32
CA MET A 1 48.69 -13.94 15.15
C MET A 1 49.62 -15.09 14.82
N LYS A 2 49.44 -15.73 13.66
CA LYS A 2 50.49 -16.24 12.76
C LYS A 2 49.80 -17.09 11.69
N LYS A 3 49.64 -16.53 10.49
CA LYS A 3 48.86 -17.13 9.39
C LYS A 3 49.54 -18.39 8.86
N LEU A 4 48.78 -19.48 8.66
CA LEU A 4 48.75 -20.21 7.39
C LEU A 4 47.60 -21.24 7.27
N LYS A 5 46.82 -21.08 6.18
CA LYS A 5 46.15 -22.05 5.28
C LYS A 5 45.30 -23.22 5.82
N SER A 6 44.00 -23.14 5.47
CA SER A 6 43.13 -24.11 4.77
C SER A 6 43.21 -25.61 5.10
N ILE A 7 42.06 -26.17 5.51
CA ILE A 7 41.40 -27.42 5.07
C ILE A 7 40.47 -27.86 6.23
N ILE A 8 39.15 -27.78 6.07
CA ILE A 8 38.20 -28.49 6.92
C ILE A 8 37.44 -29.46 6.04
N SER A 9 37.71 -30.73 6.28
CA SER A 9 37.17 -31.88 5.60
C SER A 9 35.81 -32.26 6.19
N ILE A 10 34.92 -32.63 5.28
CA ILE A 10 33.63 -33.30 5.47
C ILE A 10 33.78 -34.55 6.36
N ILE A 11 32.92 -34.72 7.36
CA ILE A 11 32.61 -36.04 7.94
C ILE A 11 31.09 -36.21 7.94
N LEU A 12 30.68 -37.27 7.25
CA LEU A 12 29.33 -37.72 6.97
C LEU A 12 29.12 -39.06 7.68
N CYS A 13 27.92 -39.24 8.22
CA CYS A 13 27.20 -40.50 8.51
C CYS A 13 27.77 -41.51 9.52
N LEU A 14 26.89 -41.90 10.46
CA LEU A 14 26.32 -43.24 10.71
C LEU A 14 25.64 -43.14 12.11
N MET A 15 24.49 -43.72 12.44
CA MET A 15 23.75 -44.85 11.88
C MET A 15 22.31 -44.82 12.40
N LEU A 16 21.45 -45.48 11.63
CA LEU A 16 20.00 -45.62 11.74
C LEU A 16 19.60 -46.86 12.58
N MET A 17 18.40 -46.79 13.17
CA MET A 17 17.37 -47.85 13.29
C MET A 17 16.98 -48.40 14.68
N PHE A 18 15.67 -48.71 14.72
CA PHE A 18 14.86 -49.57 15.59
C PHE A 18 14.24 -48.87 16.83
N THR A 19 12.97 -48.43 16.73
CA THR A 19 11.72 -49.17 17.07
C THR A 19 11.68 -49.55 18.56
N ILE A 20 10.62 -49.37 19.36
CA ILE A 20 9.20 -49.66 19.17
C ILE A 20 8.49 -49.27 20.50
N ILE A 21 7.22 -48.86 20.43
CA ILE A 21 6.15 -49.00 21.46
C ILE A 21 6.29 -48.27 22.80
N GLY A 22 5.21 -47.57 23.18
CA GLY A 22 4.85 -47.43 24.60
C GLY A 22 3.87 -46.33 24.95
N CYS A 23 2.57 -46.60 24.81
CA CYS A 23 1.48 -45.86 25.45
C CYS A 23 1.68 -45.67 26.97
N GLY A 24 1.08 -44.61 27.53
CA GLY A 24 0.48 -44.70 28.87
C GLY A 24 0.74 -43.53 29.81
N THR A 25 -0.13 -42.52 29.72
CA THR A 25 -0.70 -41.70 30.80
C THR A 25 -0.13 -41.79 32.24
N SER A 26 0.29 -40.66 32.80
CA SER A 26 -0.38 -40.07 33.99
C SER A 26 0.16 -38.67 34.33
N LYS A 27 -0.77 -37.82 34.76
CA LYS A 27 -0.69 -36.40 35.11
C LYS A 27 0.43 -36.04 36.10
N GLU A 28 1.12 -34.94 35.82
CA GLU A 28 1.56 -33.98 36.84
C GLU A 28 1.18 -32.57 36.41
N THR A 29 0.48 -31.90 37.31
CA THR A 29 -0.05 -30.54 37.21
C THR A 29 1.06 -29.49 37.28
N ALA A 30 1.17 -28.66 36.25
CA ALA A 30 1.80 -27.35 36.34
C ALA A 30 0.73 -26.27 36.15
N LYS A 31 0.54 -25.43 37.17
CA LYS A 31 -0.24 -24.19 37.09
C LYS A 31 0.48 -23.23 36.14
N GLU A 32 -0.05 -23.04 34.94
CA GLU A 32 0.28 -21.88 34.12
C GLU A 32 -0.71 -20.76 34.41
N ASN A 33 -0.16 -19.59 34.75
CA ASN A 33 -0.89 -18.34 34.87
C ASN A 33 -1.56 -18.02 33.53
N SER A 34 -2.88 -17.95 33.55
CA SER A 34 -3.71 -17.51 32.44
C SER A 34 -3.35 -16.08 32.04
N THR A 35 -2.62 -15.94 30.94
CA THR A 35 -2.70 -14.73 30.11
C THR A 35 -4.02 -14.83 29.36
N GLU A 36 -4.89 -13.82 29.51
CA GLU A 36 -6.12 -13.69 28.72
C GLU A 36 -5.75 -13.75 27.23
N SER A 37 -6.08 -14.86 26.57
CA SER A 37 -6.01 -14.97 25.12
C SER A 37 -7.09 -14.07 24.55
N ALA A 38 -6.71 -12.88 24.05
CA ALA A 38 -7.60 -12.08 23.24
C ALA A 38 -8.15 -12.94 22.09
N ASN A 39 -9.47 -12.96 21.91
CA ASN A 39 -10.08 -13.57 20.74
C ASN A 39 -9.64 -12.74 19.53
N LEU A 40 -8.68 -13.25 18.78
CA LEU A 40 -8.32 -12.69 17.47
C LEU A 40 -9.56 -12.78 16.59
N LEU A 41 -9.94 -11.68 15.93
CA LEU A 41 -10.93 -11.77 14.87
C LEU A 41 -10.35 -12.68 13.77
N PRO A 42 -11.14 -13.60 13.19
CA PRO A 42 -10.69 -14.33 12.02
C PRO A 42 -10.29 -13.33 10.92
N GLU A 43 -9.23 -13.67 10.19
CA GLU A 43 -8.63 -12.84 9.13
C GLU A 43 -9.72 -12.20 8.25
N GLY A 44 -9.76 -10.87 8.19
CA GLY A 44 -10.65 -10.13 7.28
C GLY A 44 -12.14 -10.18 7.60
N ASN A 45 -12.59 -10.55 8.81
CA ASN A 45 -14.02 -10.53 9.14
C ASN A 45 -14.36 -9.95 10.52
N TRP A 46 -14.83 -8.71 10.53
CA TRP A 46 -15.30 -7.99 11.72
C TRP A 46 -16.67 -8.48 12.16
N ASN A 47 -17.43 -9.11 11.27
CA ASN A 47 -18.72 -9.73 11.56
C ASN A 47 -18.62 -11.11 12.22
N ALA A 48 -17.40 -11.59 12.51
CA ALA A 48 -17.20 -12.79 13.33
C ALA A 48 -17.17 -12.46 14.83
N ILE A 49 -18.06 -11.56 15.26
CA ILE A 49 -18.43 -11.42 16.67
C ILE A 49 -19.87 -11.95 16.77
N PRO A 50 -20.04 -13.26 17.04
CA PRO A 50 -21.36 -13.82 17.35
C PRO A 50 -22.07 -12.99 18.42
N GLU A 51 -23.40 -12.84 18.37
CA GLU A 51 -24.20 -12.10 19.38
C GLU A 51 -23.93 -12.54 20.83
N GLU A 52 -23.40 -13.75 21.02
CA GLU A 52 -22.93 -14.29 22.31
C GLU A 52 -21.70 -13.56 22.90
N ASN A 53 -20.98 -12.76 22.10
CA ASN A 53 -19.93 -11.82 22.52
C ASN A 53 -20.48 -10.40 22.82
N ALA A 54 -21.79 -10.24 23.07
CA ALA A 54 -22.35 -9.01 23.67
C ALA A 54 -22.17 -8.96 25.19
N LYS A 55 -21.63 -10.02 25.81
CA LYS A 55 -21.36 -10.13 27.24
C LYS A 55 -19.87 -9.96 27.52
N GLY A 56 -19.48 -8.74 27.89
CA GLY A 56 -18.16 -8.45 28.41
C GLY A 56 -18.18 -7.21 29.29
N GLU A 57 -17.20 -7.09 30.18
CA GLU A 57 -17.07 -5.93 31.04
C GLU A 57 -16.67 -4.70 30.20
N ALA A 58 -17.45 -3.62 30.28
CA ALA A 58 -17.14 -2.38 29.56
C ALA A 58 -15.72 -1.88 29.87
N GLY A 59 -14.99 -1.49 28.83
CA GLY A 59 -13.59 -1.11 28.88
C GLY A 59 -12.60 -2.28 28.76
N LYS A 60 -13.03 -3.55 28.78
CA LYS A 60 -12.15 -4.69 28.51
C LYS A 60 -12.02 -4.96 27.00
N LEU A 61 -10.87 -5.51 26.61
CA LEU A 61 -10.60 -5.89 25.22
C LEU A 61 -11.59 -6.97 24.78
N GLN A 62 -12.33 -6.69 23.71
CA GLN A 62 -13.27 -7.63 23.10
C GLN A 62 -12.57 -8.46 22.03
N SER A 63 -11.87 -7.79 21.12
CA SER A 63 -11.21 -8.46 20.00
C SER A 63 -10.08 -7.61 19.43
N LYS A 64 -9.20 -8.26 18.66
CA LYS A 64 -8.12 -7.60 17.94
C LYS A 64 -8.17 -7.96 16.46
N TYR A 65 -8.17 -6.94 15.63
CA TYR A 65 -8.03 -7.02 14.18
C TYR A 65 -6.57 -6.87 13.77
N VAL A 66 -6.14 -7.78 12.91
CA VAL A 66 -4.86 -7.73 12.22
C VAL A 66 -5.16 -7.81 10.71
N PRO A 67 -4.74 -6.83 9.90
CA PRO A 67 -4.91 -6.87 8.45
C PRO A 67 -4.24 -8.10 7.84
N LYS A 68 -4.79 -8.60 6.73
CA LYS A 68 -4.32 -9.81 6.05
C LYS A 68 -3.09 -9.57 5.19
N TYR A 69 -3.00 -8.40 4.58
CA TYR A 69 -1.97 -7.99 3.62
C TYR A 69 -1.12 -6.82 4.12
N ALA A 70 -1.74 -5.79 4.68
CA ALA A 70 -1.07 -4.61 5.21
C ALA A 70 -0.24 -4.99 6.43
N LYS A 71 0.88 -4.32 6.57
CA LYS A 71 1.81 -4.41 7.68
C LYS A 71 1.77 -3.08 8.43
N GLY A 72 1.92 -3.15 9.74
CA GLY A 72 2.14 -1.94 10.53
C GLY A 72 0.89 -1.20 10.96
N PHE A 73 -0.28 -1.85 10.96
CA PHE A 73 -1.36 -1.45 11.87
C PHE A 73 -2.12 -2.64 12.46
N THR A 74 -2.75 -2.41 13.60
CA THR A 74 -3.72 -3.31 14.23
C THR A 74 -4.84 -2.48 14.85
N ILE A 75 -6.00 -3.08 15.09
CA ILE A 75 -7.11 -2.39 15.74
C ILE A 75 -7.66 -3.24 16.87
N GLU A 76 -7.73 -2.66 18.06
CA GLU A 76 -8.24 -3.27 19.28
C GLU A 76 -9.66 -2.76 19.54
N TYR A 77 -10.65 -3.66 19.62
CA TYR A 77 -12.03 -3.33 19.96
C TYR A 77 -12.29 -3.62 21.43
N TYR A 78 -13.01 -2.72 22.08
CA TYR A 78 -13.33 -2.82 23.48
C TYR A 78 -14.83 -2.93 23.69
N TYR A 79 -15.22 -3.72 24.69
CA TYR A 79 -16.58 -3.73 25.19
C TYR A 79 -16.98 -2.32 25.62
N GLY A 80 -18.17 -1.89 25.21
CA GLY A 80 -18.59 -0.50 25.40
C GLY A 80 -18.17 0.43 24.25
N GLY A 81 -17.72 -0.08 23.10
CA GLY A 81 -17.71 0.64 21.83
C GLY A 81 -16.48 1.51 21.52
N ALA A 82 -15.48 1.54 22.42
CA ALA A 82 -14.20 2.17 22.13
C ALA A 82 -13.33 1.28 21.23
N LYS A 83 -12.41 1.90 20.49
CA LYS A 83 -11.37 1.18 19.74
C LYS A 83 -10.03 1.89 19.86
N ILE A 84 -8.93 1.13 19.86
CA ILE A 84 -7.57 1.67 19.74
C ILE A 84 -7.00 1.24 18.39
N ILE A 85 -6.66 2.23 17.57
CA ILE A 85 -5.95 2.02 16.30
C ILE A 85 -4.46 2.20 16.59
N ALA A 86 -3.69 1.13 16.39
CA ALA A 86 -2.25 1.12 16.66
C ALA A 86 -1.47 0.97 15.35
N THR A 87 -0.51 1.85 15.08
CA THR A 87 0.43 1.73 13.96
C THR A 87 1.82 1.30 14.45
N ASP A 88 2.56 0.58 13.60
CA ASP A 88 3.98 0.20 13.78
C ASP A 88 4.68 0.21 12.40
N ILE A 89 5.26 1.35 12.03
CA ILE A 89 5.85 1.59 10.70
C ILE A 89 7.36 1.80 10.87
N LYS A 90 8.15 0.75 10.67
CA LYS A 90 9.61 0.73 10.89
C LYS A 90 10.35 1.80 10.09
N GLU A 91 9.86 2.10 8.89
CA GLU A 91 10.39 3.09 7.96
C GLU A 91 10.30 4.52 8.53
N THR A 92 9.45 4.74 9.55
CA THR A 92 9.32 6.00 10.26
C THR A 92 10.12 6.04 11.57
N ALA A 93 10.98 5.05 11.85
CA ALA A 93 11.76 5.00 13.09
C ALA A 93 12.61 6.25 13.36
N ASN A 94 13.15 6.87 12.31
CA ASN A 94 13.92 8.12 12.38
C ASN A 94 13.09 9.34 12.83
N THR A 95 11.77 9.23 12.85
CA THR A 95 10.86 10.30 13.27
C THR A 95 10.55 10.24 14.77
N GLY A 96 10.88 9.13 15.44
CA GLY A 96 10.42 8.82 16.80
C GLY A 96 8.94 8.42 16.87
N LYS A 97 8.25 8.33 15.73
CA LYS A 97 6.83 7.99 15.60
C LYS A 97 6.61 6.62 14.95
N TYR A 98 7.54 5.70 15.21
CA TYR A 98 7.46 4.34 14.68
C TYR A 98 6.18 3.63 15.13
N SER A 99 5.74 3.87 16.37
CA SER A 99 4.51 3.33 16.91
C SER A 99 3.63 4.45 17.46
N GLN A 100 2.33 4.39 17.14
CA GLN A 100 1.32 5.31 17.64
C GLN A 100 0.06 4.53 18.01
N ARG A 101 -0.57 4.87 19.13
CA ARG A 101 -1.83 4.30 19.59
C ARG A 101 -2.87 5.41 19.74
N VAL A 102 -3.94 5.34 18.96
CA VAL A 102 -5.02 6.33 18.97
C VAL A 102 -6.30 5.71 19.48
N LEU A 103 -6.79 6.21 20.60
CA LEU A 103 -8.11 5.88 21.11
C LEU A 103 -9.17 6.66 20.30
N ILE A 104 -10.08 5.94 19.66
CA ILE A 104 -11.33 6.50 19.16
C ILE A 104 -12.41 6.16 20.19
N LEU A 105 -13.00 7.21 20.77
CA LEU A 105 -14.02 7.11 21.81
C LEU A 105 -15.33 7.73 21.31
N PRO A 106 -16.20 6.93 20.65
CA PRO A 106 -17.53 7.39 20.23
C PRO A 106 -18.38 7.92 21.39
N GLU A 107 -19.43 8.67 21.05
CA GLU A 107 -20.39 9.12 22.07
C GLU A 107 -21.04 7.93 22.78
N GLY A 108 -21.08 7.96 24.11
CA GLY A 108 -21.59 6.86 24.93
C GLY A 108 -20.63 5.68 25.09
N ALA A 109 -19.44 5.72 24.48
CA ALA A 109 -18.46 4.65 24.63
C ALA A 109 -17.75 4.69 25.99
N THR A 110 -17.32 3.52 26.47
CA THR A 110 -16.55 3.39 27.71
C THR A 110 -15.05 3.40 27.42
N GLU A 111 -14.28 4.17 28.18
CA GLU A 111 -12.82 4.20 28.04
C GLU A 111 -12.20 2.82 28.32
N PRO A 112 -11.24 2.38 27.49
CA PRO A 112 -10.50 1.14 27.74
C PRO A 112 -9.78 1.11 29.09
N LYS A 113 -9.80 -0.05 29.75
CA LYS A 113 -9.08 -0.35 31.00
C LYS A 113 -7.76 -1.07 30.69
N ASP A 114 -6.80 -0.98 31.60
CA ASP A 114 -5.54 -1.74 31.58
C ASP A 114 -4.72 -1.59 30.28
N THR A 115 -4.86 -0.44 29.61
CA THR A 115 -4.18 -0.13 28.35
C THR A 115 -3.84 1.36 28.29
N THR A 116 -2.98 1.76 27.36
CA THR A 116 -2.59 3.14 27.14
C THR A 116 -2.74 3.53 25.68
N TRP A 117 -2.82 4.83 25.43
CA TRP A 117 -2.87 5.45 24.11
C TRP A 117 -2.11 6.78 24.13
N ASP A 118 -1.61 7.20 22.98
CA ASP A 118 -0.85 8.45 22.82
C ASP A 118 -1.78 9.63 22.54
N HIS A 119 -2.95 9.37 21.95
CA HIS A 119 -3.93 10.38 21.60
C HIS A 119 -5.36 9.83 21.70
N VAL A 120 -6.32 10.71 21.98
CA VAL A 120 -7.75 10.36 22.06
C VAL A 120 -8.54 11.29 21.15
N ILE A 121 -9.36 10.70 20.28
CA ILE A 121 -10.35 11.39 19.49
C ILE A 121 -11.73 11.02 20.03
N LYS A 122 -12.48 12.02 20.50
CA LYS A 122 -13.83 11.85 21.02
C LYS A 122 -14.86 12.09 19.92
N GLY A 123 -15.91 11.27 19.89
CA GLY A 123 -16.99 11.35 18.91
C GLY A 123 -16.61 10.81 17.54
N LYS A 124 -17.41 11.18 16.53
CA LYS A 124 -17.18 10.81 15.13
C LYS A 124 -15.99 11.56 14.55
N VAL A 125 -15.18 10.89 13.73
CA VAL A 125 -14.15 11.55 12.91
C VAL A 125 -14.78 12.05 11.61
N ASP A 126 -14.89 13.36 11.45
CA ASP A 126 -15.49 14.03 10.29
C ASP A 126 -14.65 15.19 9.73
N SER A 127 -13.50 15.47 10.35
CA SER A 127 -12.52 16.46 9.89
C SER A 127 -11.11 15.89 9.88
N VAL A 128 -10.60 15.62 8.68
CA VAL A 128 -9.22 15.14 8.48
C VAL A 128 -8.46 16.00 7.47
N VAL A 129 -7.14 15.96 7.57
CA VAL A 129 -6.23 16.53 6.55
C VAL A 129 -5.31 15.43 6.02
N THR A 130 -5.11 15.36 4.71
CA THR A 130 -4.23 14.37 4.06
C THR A 130 -3.00 15.04 3.47
N LEU A 131 -1.81 14.65 3.90
CA LEU A 131 -0.55 15.24 3.40
C LEU A 131 0.14 14.42 2.31
N ALA A 132 -0.28 13.17 2.06
CA ALA A 132 0.19 12.38 0.93
C ALA A 132 -0.91 12.16 -0.10
N SER A 133 -0.52 12.08 -1.37
CA SER A 133 -1.46 11.97 -2.49
C SER A 133 -2.22 10.63 -2.49
N ALA A 134 -1.56 9.55 -2.07
CA ALA A 134 -2.14 8.21 -1.99
C ALA A 134 -3.32 8.09 -1.04
N HIS A 135 -3.43 8.95 -0.03
CA HIS A 135 -4.56 8.94 0.88
C HIS A 135 -5.89 9.17 0.15
N ALA A 136 -5.90 9.97 -0.94
CA ALA A 136 -7.13 10.38 -1.61
C ALA A 136 -7.99 9.19 -2.07
N GLY A 137 -7.40 8.18 -2.69
CA GLY A 137 -8.10 6.98 -3.12
C GLY A 137 -8.66 6.16 -1.97
N HIS A 138 -7.98 6.11 -0.82
CA HIS A 138 -8.50 5.41 0.36
C HIS A 138 -9.80 6.05 0.88
N PHE A 139 -9.95 7.37 0.77
CA PHE A 139 -11.20 8.06 1.12
C PHE A 139 -12.25 7.97 0.01
N GLU A 140 -11.87 8.13 -1.26
CA GLU A 140 -12.80 8.04 -2.41
C GLU A 140 -13.50 6.69 -2.47
N ASN A 141 -12.74 5.60 -2.36
CA ASN A 141 -13.27 4.25 -2.47
C ASN A 141 -14.16 3.85 -1.27
N LEU A 142 -14.15 4.63 -0.19
CA LEU A 142 -15.09 4.52 0.94
C LEU A 142 -16.26 5.51 0.87
N ASP A 143 -16.39 6.26 -0.22
CA ASP A 143 -17.34 7.38 -0.36
C ASP A 143 -17.21 8.37 0.82
N ALA A 144 -15.96 8.68 1.20
CA ALA A 144 -15.61 9.41 2.43
C ALA A 144 -14.84 10.71 2.18
N ILE A 145 -14.89 11.25 0.96
CA ILE A 145 -14.24 12.54 0.65
C ILE A 145 -14.80 13.68 1.50
N ASP A 146 -16.06 13.60 1.91
CA ASP A 146 -16.72 14.61 2.74
C ASP A 146 -16.01 14.85 4.08
N VAL A 147 -15.26 13.87 4.60
CA VAL A 147 -14.47 14.02 5.84
C VAL A 147 -13.13 14.75 5.61
N VAL A 148 -12.64 14.82 4.36
CA VAL A 148 -11.35 15.42 4.00
C VAL A 148 -11.51 16.94 3.87
N LYS A 149 -11.12 17.69 4.91
CA LYS A 149 -11.21 19.16 4.92
C LYS A 149 -10.00 19.85 4.31
N GLY A 150 -8.85 19.17 4.29
CA GLY A 150 -7.64 19.68 3.64
C GLY A 150 -6.82 18.59 2.97
N THR A 151 -6.15 18.93 1.86
CA THR A 151 -5.29 18.00 1.11
C THR A 151 -4.06 18.69 0.54
N SER A 152 -2.98 17.92 0.35
CA SER A 152 -1.77 18.37 -0.35
C SER A 152 -1.84 18.24 -1.87
N ILE A 153 -2.96 17.74 -2.42
CA ILE A 153 -3.20 17.66 -3.86
C ILE A 153 -3.84 18.96 -4.36
N LYS A 154 -3.26 19.58 -5.40
CA LYS A 154 -3.89 20.72 -6.09
C LYS A 154 -5.01 20.24 -7.01
N SER A 155 -6.06 21.06 -7.18
CA SER A 155 -7.22 20.72 -8.01
C SER A 155 -6.85 20.36 -9.45
N GLU A 156 -5.87 21.07 -10.04
CA GLU A 156 -5.43 20.84 -11.43
C GLU A 156 -4.68 19.51 -11.62
N SER A 157 -4.14 18.95 -10.53
CA SER A 157 -3.40 17.69 -10.51
C SER A 157 -4.16 16.54 -9.82
N CYS A 158 -5.42 16.77 -9.43
CA CYS A 158 -6.25 15.78 -8.77
C CYS A 158 -6.93 14.89 -9.80
N TYR A 159 -6.73 13.58 -9.69
CA TYR A 159 -7.37 12.57 -10.54
C TYR A 159 -8.52 11.83 -9.85
N ILE A 160 -8.68 12.06 -8.56
CA ILE A 160 -9.75 11.46 -7.76
C ILE A 160 -10.99 12.34 -7.89
N SER A 161 -12.04 11.81 -8.52
CA SER A 161 -13.23 12.56 -8.93
C SER A 161 -13.88 13.31 -7.77
N GLY A 162 -14.21 12.61 -6.68
CA GLY A 162 -14.85 13.21 -5.52
C GLY A 162 -13.98 14.28 -4.88
N LEU A 163 -12.68 14.02 -4.71
CA LEU A 163 -11.75 15.01 -4.15
C LEU A 163 -11.59 16.24 -5.04
N LYS A 164 -11.51 16.04 -6.37
CA LYS A 164 -11.41 17.14 -7.34
C LYS A 164 -12.65 18.03 -7.28
N ASP A 165 -13.83 17.43 -7.20
CA ASP A 165 -15.10 18.13 -7.05
C ASP A 165 -15.18 18.87 -5.72
N ALA A 166 -14.73 18.25 -4.62
CA ALA A 166 -14.70 18.88 -3.31
C ALA A 166 -13.75 20.07 -3.25
N LEU A 167 -12.59 19.99 -3.92
CA LEU A 167 -11.66 21.10 -4.11
C LEU A 167 -12.29 22.23 -4.93
N ALA A 168 -12.93 21.91 -6.05
CA ALA A 168 -13.57 22.89 -6.93
C ALA A 168 -14.73 23.63 -6.23
N LYS A 169 -15.49 22.93 -5.39
CA LYS A 169 -16.58 23.49 -4.56
C LYS A 169 -16.08 24.18 -3.29
N GLY A 170 -14.79 24.06 -2.98
CA GLY A 170 -14.17 24.62 -1.77
C GLY A 170 -14.53 23.90 -0.47
N ALA A 171 -15.15 22.72 -0.54
CA ALA A 171 -15.46 21.85 0.60
C ALA A 171 -14.18 21.22 1.20
N THR A 172 -13.18 20.98 0.34
CA THR A 172 -11.81 20.64 0.74
C THR A 172 -10.88 21.79 0.36
N LYS A 173 -9.91 22.13 1.21
CA LYS A 173 -8.89 23.16 0.92
C LYS A 173 -7.57 22.54 0.49
N TYR A 174 -6.91 23.14 -0.50
CA TYR A 174 -5.51 22.85 -0.77
C TYR A 174 -4.66 23.51 0.31
N VAL A 175 -3.96 22.70 1.12
CA VAL A 175 -3.18 23.19 2.28
C VAL A 175 -1.71 23.40 1.97
N GLY A 176 -1.30 23.37 0.71
CA GLY A 176 0.11 23.33 0.33
C GLY A 176 0.67 21.91 0.30
N SER A 177 1.91 21.75 -0.18
CA SER A 177 2.56 20.44 -0.32
C SER A 177 4.02 20.50 0.10
N SER A 178 4.56 19.38 0.59
CA SER A 178 5.94 19.28 1.09
C SER A 178 6.25 20.42 2.07
N LYS A 179 7.40 21.11 1.96
CA LYS A 179 7.79 22.17 2.90
C LYS A 179 6.89 23.43 2.88
N ASN A 180 6.01 23.55 1.89
CA ASN A 180 5.15 24.72 1.68
C ASN A 180 3.73 24.53 2.22
N VAL A 181 3.50 23.54 3.10
CA VAL A 181 2.21 23.39 3.79
C VAL A 181 1.91 24.62 4.64
N ASP A 182 0.75 25.22 4.41
CA ASP A 182 0.19 26.33 5.17
C ASP A 182 -0.38 25.81 6.50
N LYS A 183 0.40 25.97 7.56
CA LYS A 183 0.05 25.45 8.89
C LYS A 183 -1.08 26.22 9.54
N GLU A 184 -1.20 27.52 9.26
CA GLU A 184 -2.30 28.34 9.80
C GLU A 184 -3.61 27.89 9.17
N LEU A 185 -3.61 27.62 7.87
CA LEU A 185 -4.74 27.02 7.18
C LEU A 185 -5.07 25.64 7.76
N VAL A 186 -4.09 24.75 7.93
CA VAL A 186 -4.33 23.43 8.57
C VAL A 186 -4.95 23.58 9.96
N ALA A 187 -4.42 24.48 10.80
CA ALA A 187 -4.97 24.75 12.13
C ALA A 187 -6.42 25.27 12.07
N SER A 188 -6.73 26.16 11.12
CA SER A 188 -8.07 26.74 10.94
C SER A 188 -9.13 25.71 10.57
N LEU A 189 -8.74 24.61 9.91
CA LEU A 189 -9.62 23.49 9.56
C LEU A 189 -9.98 22.61 10.77
N LYS A 190 -9.29 22.79 11.91
CA LYS A 190 -9.47 22.04 13.16
C LYS A 190 -9.54 20.51 12.92
N PRO A 191 -8.54 19.91 12.24
CA PRO A 191 -8.57 18.48 11.98
C PRO A 191 -8.47 17.68 13.28
N GLN A 192 -9.21 16.58 13.34
CA GLN A 192 -9.07 15.58 14.40
C GLN A 192 -7.84 14.70 14.17
N VAL A 193 -7.43 14.54 12.91
CA VAL A 193 -6.21 13.84 12.53
C VAL A 193 -5.66 14.40 11.23
N VAL A 194 -4.34 14.56 11.18
CA VAL A 194 -3.58 14.82 9.96
C VAL A 194 -2.88 13.52 9.56
N PHE A 195 -3.24 12.94 8.42
CA PHE A 195 -2.58 11.76 7.88
C PHE A 195 -1.30 12.15 7.13
N VAL A 196 -0.18 11.56 7.51
CA VAL A 196 1.18 11.89 7.04
C VAL A 196 1.77 10.71 6.28
N GLY A 197 2.32 10.95 5.09
CA GLY A 197 3.03 9.92 4.33
C GLY A 197 4.49 9.77 4.73
N GLY A 198 5.23 8.96 3.98
CA GLY A 198 6.63 8.62 4.28
C GLY A 198 7.69 9.59 3.75
N MET A 199 7.32 10.65 3.02
CA MET A 199 8.32 11.58 2.49
C MET A 199 8.92 12.43 3.61
N GLN A 200 10.25 12.63 3.59
CA GLN A 200 10.95 13.43 4.60
C GLN A 200 10.36 14.85 4.77
N SER A 201 9.85 15.46 3.69
CA SER A 201 9.17 16.75 3.77
C SER A 201 7.87 16.69 4.58
N ASP A 202 7.13 15.60 4.47
CA ASP A 202 5.85 15.44 5.15
C ASP A 202 6.08 15.22 6.64
N VAL A 203 7.13 14.46 6.99
CA VAL A 203 7.64 14.32 8.36
C VAL A 203 8.05 15.66 8.97
N GLU A 204 8.81 16.48 8.23
CA GLU A 204 9.23 17.81 8.70
C GLU A 204 8.03 18.73 8.96
N VAL A 205 7.00 18.67 8.13
CA VAL A 205 5.75 19.41 8.32
C VAL A 205 4.99 18.87 9.54
N ALA A 206 4.85 17.55 9.66
CA ALA A 206 4.13 16.90 10.76
C ALA A 206 4.70 17.34 12.11
N LYS A 207 6.03 17.31 12.28
CA LYS A 207 6.69 17.77 13.52
C LYS A 207 6.28 19.19 13.93
N LYS A 208 6.19 20.10 12.95
CA LYS A 208 5.79 21.51 13.19
C LYS A 208 4.30 21.64 13.53
N LEU A 209 3.44 20.79 12.96
CA LEU A 209 2.02 20.74 13.30
C LEU A 209 1.83 20.19 14.72
N GLU A 210 2.58 19.15 15.09
CA GLU A 210 2.58 18.55 16.43
C GLU A 210 3.04 19.54 17.50
N GLU A 211 4.08 20.36 17.24
CA GLU A 211 4.50 21.47 18.12
C GLU A 211 3.36 22.47 18.40
N SER A 212 2.39 22.57 17.49
CA SER A 212 1.20 23.43 17.61
C SER A 212 0.00 22.71 18.23
N GLY A 213 0.16 21.48 18.71
CA GLY A 213 -0.88 20.66 19.33
C GLY A 213 -1.80 19.94 18.34
N ILE A 214 -1.46 19.91 17.04
CA ILE A 214 -2.24 19.20 16.02
C ILE A 214 -1.75 17.75 15.94
N PHE A 215 -2.68 16.81 16.10
CA PHE A 215 -2.36 15.39 16.04
C PHE A 215 -2.07 14.92 14.60
N CYS A 216 -0.92 14.27 14.42
CA CYS A 216 -0.48 13.70 13.16
C CYS A 216 -0.37 12.17 13.29
N LEU A 217 -1.00 11.43 12.38
CA LEU A 217 -0.87 9.97 12.25
C LEU A 217 -0.06 9.63 11.01
N TYR A 218 1.00 8.84 11.18
CA TYR A 218 1.77 8.31 10.06
C TYR A 218 0.99 7.16 9.41
N PHE A 219 0.78 7.27 8.10
CA PHE A 219 0.03 6.35 7.27
C PHE A 219 1.02 5.54 6.43
N GLY A 220 1.11 4.24 6.67
CA GLY A 220 2.23 3.39 6.25
C GLY A 220 2.07 2.70 4.89
N ASP A 221 1.07 3.07 4.09
CA ASP A 221 0.86 2.49 2.75
C ASP A 221 2.10 2.61 1.84
N PHE A 222 2.89 3.66 2.03
CA PHE A 222 4.13 3.87 1.28
C PHE A 222 5.19 2.80 1.55
N ALA A 223 5.16 2.16 2.72
CA ALA A 223 6.13 1.15 3.15
C ALA A 223 5.79 -0.26 2.61
N GLU A 224 4.59 -0.45 2.06
CA GLU A 224 4.13 -1.73 1.55
C GLU A 224 4.83 -2.12 0.24
N ASP A 225 5.27 -3.37 0.19
CA ASP A 225 5.82 -4.07 -0.97
C ASP A 225 4.75 -4.88 -1.72
N ASN A 226 3.50 -4.87 -1.24
CA ASN A 226 2.38 -5.60 -1.82
C ASN A 226 1.23 -4.63 -2.18
N TYR A 227 0.66 -4.76 -3.38
CA TYR A 227 -0.45 -3.90 -3.82
C TYR A 227 -1.73 -4.06 -2.98
N MET A 228 -2.03 -5.27 -2.49
CA MET A 228 -3.13 -5.49 -1.54
C MET A 228 -2.79 -4.90 -0.17
N GLY A 229 -1.51 -4.98 0.23
CA GLY A 229 -1.03 -4.34 1.46
C GLY A 229 -1.29 -2.84 1.42
N ARG A 230 -0.95 -2.18 0.30
CA ARG A 230 -1.27 -0.76 0.09
C ARG A 230 -2.76 -0.48 0.19
N ALA A 231 -3.59 -1.29 -0.47
CA ALA A 231 -5.02 -1.06 -0.50
C ALA A 231 -5.71 -1.28 0.84
N GLU A 232 -5.25 -2.24 1.65
CA GLU A 232 -5.88 -2.60 2.92
C GLU A 232 -5.69 -1.54 4.02
N TRP A 233 -4.78 -0.57 3.85
CA TRP A 233 -4.74 0.65 4.68
C TRP A 233 -6.07 1.44 4.63
N MET A 234 -6.94 1.16 3.66
CA MET A 234 -8.30 1.67 3.64
C MET A 234 -9.14 1.18 4.82
N GLU A 235 -8.87 0.01 5.39
CA GLU A 235 -9.56 -0.46 6.59
C GLU A 235 -9.17 0.35 7.83
N LEU A 236 -7.92 0.84 7.90
CA LEU A 236 -7.53 1.81 8.91
C LEU A 236 -8.32 3.12 8.74
N VAL A 237 -8.46 3.63 7.51
CA VAL A 237 -9.32 4.80 7.24
C VAL A 237 -10.75 4.54 7.70
N GLY A 238 -11.33 3.41 7.33
CA GLY A 238 -12.65 2.98 7.76
C GLY A 238 -12.79 3.01 9.28
N ALA A 239 -11.79 2.50 10.02
CA ALA A 239 -11.78 2.46 11.47
C ALA A 239 -11.82 3.84 12.13
N PHE A 240 -11.09 4.81 11.57
CA PHE A 240 -11.14 6.20 12.02
C PHE A 240 -12.53 6.81 11.82
N ILE A 241 -13.12 6.63 10.65
CA ILE A 241 -14.34 7.37 10.25
C ILE A 241 -15.66 6.64 10.53
N GLY A 242 -15.61 5.41 11.08
CA GLY A 242 -16.80 4.61 11.35
C GLY A 242 -17.39 3.93 10.10
N LYS A 243 -16.55 3.56 9.13
CA LYS A 243 -16.92 2.90 7.86
C LYS A 243 -16.24 1.55 7.68
N GLU A 244 -16.09 0.79 8.75
CA GLU A 244 -15.25 -0.42 8.73
C GLU A 244 -15.87 -1.53 7.90
N GLN A 245 -17.18 -1.73 8.02
CA GLN A 245 -17.89 -2.69 7.20
C GLN A 245 -17.74 -2.36 5.70
N ASN A 246 -17.85 -1.09 5.32
CA ASN A 246 -17.66 -0.67 3.94
C ASN A 246 -16.23 -0.97 3.44
N ALA A 247 -15.22 -0.73 4.27
CA ALA A 247 -13.83 -1.01 3.93
C ALA A 247 -13.59 -2.52 3.75
N GLN A 248 -14.14 -3.33 4.65
CA GLN A 248 -14.08 -4.79 4.59
C GLN A 248 -14.72 -5.34 3.32
N ASP A 249 -15.92 -4.88 3.01
CA ASP A 249 -16.68 -5.38 1.86
C ASP A 249 -15.98 -5.00 0.55
N TYR A 250 -15.47 -3.77 0.45
CA TYR A 250 -14.66 -3.35 -0.68
C TYR A 250 -13.38 -4.17 -0.83
N MET A 251 -12.68 -4.48 0.28
CA MET A 251 -11.49 -5.34 0.23
C MET A 251 -11.82 -6.78 -0.19
N LYS A 252 -12.95 -7.33 0.26
CA LYS A 252 -13.44 -8.66 -0.15
C LYS A 252 -13.81 -8.70 -1.63
N GLU A 253 -14.47 -7.65 -2.13
CA GLU A 253 -14.80 -7.51 -3.56
C GLU A 253 -13.54 -7.43 -4.42
N ASN A 254 -12.56 -6.62 -4.00
CA ASN A 254 -11.25 -6.56 -4.63
C ASN A 254 -10.57 -7.93 -4.67
N GLU A 255 -10.45 -8.60 -3.52
CA GLU A 255 -9.80 -9.90 -3.42
C GLU A 255 -10.48 -10.92 -4.36
N LYS A 256 -11.81 -10.97 -4.37
CA LYS A 256 -12.57 -11.87 -5.24
C LYS A 256 -12.26 -11.61 -6.71
N GLY A 257 -12.39 -10.36 -7.18
CA GLY A 257 -12.17 -10.02 -8.59
C GLY A 257 -10.72 -10.23 -9.01
N ILE A 258 -9.76 -9.97 -8.11
CA ILE A 258 -8.34 -10.21 -8.35
C ILE A 258 -8.08 -11.71 -8.48
N ASN A 259 -8.63 -12.54 -7.59
CA ASN A 259 -8.47 -13.98 -7.64
C ASN A 259 -9.05 -14.60 -8.92
N GLU A 260 -10.16 -14.05 -9.45
CA GLU A 260 -10.70 -14.45 -10.76
C GLU A 260 -9.72 -14.15 -11.91
N ILE A 261 -9.07 -12.98 -11.89
CA ILE A 261 -8.04 -12.61 -12.87
C ILE A 261 -6.82 -13.53 -12.74
N ILE A 262 -6.32 -13.76 -11.51
CA ILE A 262 -5.17 -14.64 -11.24
C ILE A 262 -5.47 -16.07 -11.73
N ALA A 263 -6.67 -16.59 -11.50
CA ALA A 263 -7.07 -17.92 -11.94
C ALA A 263 -7.07 -18.07 -13.48
N ARG A 264 -7.37 -16.99 -14.21
CA ARG A 264 -7.27 -16.94 -15.68
C ARG A 264 -5.80 -16.89 -16.12
N THR A 265 -5.02 -15.96 -15.58
CA THR A 265 -3.60 -15.82 -15.95
C THR A 265 -2.81 -17.08 -15.63
N ALA A 266 -3.14 -17.82 -14.55
CA ALA A 266 -2.48 -19.08 -14.18
C ALA A 266 -2.50 -20.15 -15.30
N LYS A 267 -3.50 -20.12 -16.19
CA LYS A 267 -3.64 -21.07 -17.30
C LYS A 267 -2.74 -20.72 -18.50
N ILE A 268 -2.21 -19.50 -18.55
CA ILE A 268 -1.39 -19.00 -19.65
C ILE A 268 0.04 -19.52 -19.49
N LYS A 269 0.55 -20.23 -20.50
CA LYS A 269 1.90 -20.82 -20.48
C LYS A 269 3.01 -19.78 -20.65
N ASN A 270 2.84 -18.87 -21.61
CA ASN A 270 3.86 -17.89 -21.96
C ASN A 270 3.69 -16.65 -21.09
N LYS A 271 4.62 -16.44 -20.15
CA LYS A 271 4.64 -15.29 -19.24
C LYS A 271 5.55 -14.21 -19.81
N PRO A 272 5.09 -12.95 -19.94
CA PRO A 272 5.92 -11.89 -20.50
C PRO A 272 6.98 -11.41 -19.52
N ASN A 273 8.16 -11.08 -20.05
CA ASN A 273 9.13 -10.21 -19.39
C ASN A 273 8.63 -8.76 -19.49
N VAL A 274 8.41 -8.13 -18.33
CA VAL A 274 7.83 -6.80 -18.21
C VAL A 274 8.90 -5.84 -17.72
N LEU A 275 9.26 -4.86 -18.55
CA LEU A 275 10.12 -3.76 -18.13
C LEU A 275 9.27 -2.61 -17.61
N TRP A 276 9.39 -2.31 -16.31
CA TRP A 276 8.71 -1.18 -15.69
C TRP A 276 9.72 -0.13 -15.24
N PHE A 277 9.64 1.07 -15.78
CA PHE A 277 10.60 2.13 -15.47
C PHE A 277 9.97 3.52 -15.39
N THR A 278 10.69 4.46 -14.79
CA THR A 278 10.43 5.91 -14.89
C THR A 278 11.66 6.63 -15.45
N HIS A 279 11.45 7.82 -16.01
CA HIS A 279 12.51 8.62 -16.60
C HIS A 279 12.78 9.87 -15.76
N SER A 280 14.06 10.16 -15.49
CA SER A 280 14.53 11.35 -14.79
C SER A 280 15.16 12.36 -15.76
N SER A 281 14.93 13.65 -15.51
CA SER A 281 15.61 14.73 -16.24
C SER A 281 17.10 14.84 -15.90
N GLN A 282 17.53 14.30 -14.75
CA GLN A 282 18.93 14.24 -14.33
C GLN A 282 19.52 12.86 -14.63
N ALA A 283 20.70 12.82 -15.27
CA ALA A 283 21.40 11.58 -15.54
C ALA A 283 21.89 10.92 -14.23
N PRO A 284 21.84 9.57 -14.10
CA PRO A 284 21.35 8.62 -15.09
C PRO A 284 19.82 8.60 -15.20
N HIS A 285 19.31 8.39 -16.42
CA HIS A 285 17.93 8.75 -16.77
C HIS A 285 16.88 7.68 -16.48
N TRP A 286 17.27 6.40 -16.41
CA TRP A 286 16.32 5.27 -16.40
C TRP A 286 16.22 4.64 -15.03
N ASN A 287 15.11 4.85 -14.33
CA ASN A 287 14.86 4.24 -13.02
C ASN A 287 13.97 3.01 -13.20
N LEU A 288 14.57 1.82 -13.17
CA LEU A 288 13.83 0.56 -13.28
C LEU A 288 13.31 0.20 -11.90
N ARG A 289 12.07 -0.30 -11.86
CA ARG A 289 11.49 -0.90 -10.68
C ARG A 289 12.06 -2.30 -10.49
N THR A 290 12.27 -2.69 -9.25
CA THR A 290 12.86 -3.99 -8.89
C THR A 290 11.85 -4.87 -8.19
N GLU A 291 12.28 -6.09 -7.82
CA GLU A 291 11.46 -7.04 -7.08
C GLU A 291 11.04 -6.57 -5.68
N LYS A 292 11.72 -5.56 -5.12
CA LYS A 292 11.41 -4.95 -3.81
C LYS A 292 10.35 -3.84 -3.89
N ASP A 293 9.98 -3.41 -5.09
CA ASP A 293 8.92 -2.42 -5.28
C ASP A 293 7.56 -3.10 -5.37
N TYR A 294 6.51 -2.45 -4.86
CA TYR A 294 5.15 -2.99 -4.93
C TYR A 294 4.66 -3.25 -6.35
N VAL A 295 5.19 -2.56 -7.37
CA VAL A 295 4.83 -2.87 -8.76
C VAL A 295 5.22 -4.29 -9.17
N ASN A 296 6.23 -4.89 -8.54
CA ASN A 296 6.56 -6.29 -8.78
C ASN A 296 5.42 -7.21 -8.35
N SER A 297 4.76 -6.91 -7.23
CA SER A 297 3.60 -7.68 -6.76
C SER A 297 2.42 -7.59 -7.74
N ILE A 298 2.24 -6.45 -8.43
CA ILE A 298 1.25 -6.28 -9.50
C ILE A 298 1.60 -7.15 -10.70
N VAL A 299 2.85 -7.04 -11.18
CA VAL A 299 3.34 -7.80 -12.34
C VAL A 299 3.22 -9.30 -12.10
N SER A 300 3.65 -9.75 -10.91
CA SER A 300 3.66 -11.15 -10.52
C SER A 300 2.25 -11.72 -10.33
N ALA A 301 1.30 -10.94 -9.79
CA ALA A 301 -0.08 -11.37 -9.60
C ALA A 301 -0.74 -11.76 -10.93
N VAL A 302 -0.51 -10.98 -11.98
CA VAL A 302 -1.01 -11.32 -13.33
C VAL A 302 -0.08 -12.30 -14.07
N GLY A 303 0.90 -12.88 -13.39
CA GLY A 303 1.79 -13.89 -13.94
C GLY A 303 2.84 -13.36 -14.91
N GLY A 304 3.07 -12.05 -14.97
CA GLY A 304 4.24 -11.49 -15.65
C GLY A 304 5.51 -11.66 -14.82
N LYS A 305 6.68 -11.48 -15.43
CA LYS A 305 7.97 -11.43 -14.75
C LYS A 305 8.54 -10.03 -14.87
N LEU A 306 8.80 -9.35 -13.74
CA LEU A 306 9.47 -8.07 -13.77
C LEU A 306 10.92 -8.26 -14.28
N TYR A 307 11.28 -7.53 -15.33
CA TYR A 307 12.58 -7.64 -15.98
C TYR A 307 13.47 -6.47 -15.58
N ALA A 308 14.23 -6.70 -14.51
CA ALA A 308 15.06 -5.70 -13.85
C ALA A 308 16.31 -6.36 -13.24
N PRO A 309 17.37 -5.60 -12.93
CA PRO A 309 18.50 -6.09 -12.16
C PRO A 309 18.07 -6.50 -10.74
N GLU A 310 18.74 -7.52 -10.18
CA GLU A 310 18.61 -7.85 -8.77
C GLU A 310 19.07 -6.68 -7.89
N SER A 311 18.31 -6.38 -6.85
CA SER A 311 18.61 -5.28 -5.93
C SER A 311 17.85 -5.41 -4.62
N GLU A 312 18.45 -4.90 -3.54
CA GLU A 312 17.78 -4.67 -2.26
C GLU A 312 17.04 -3.32 -2.19
N LYS A 313 17.12 -2.51 -3.24
CA LYS A 313 16.37 -1.24 -3.36
C LYS A 313 15.13 -1.45 -4.20
N ASN A 314 14.09 -0.63 -4.00
CA ASN A 314 12.87 -0.61 -4.83
C ASN A 314 13.13 -0.20 -6.30
N SER A 315 14.22 0.50 -6.56
CA SER A 315 14.57 0.95 -7.90
C SER A 315 16.08 1.00 -8.09
N VAL A 316 16.49 0.80 -9.35
CA VAL A 316 17.88 0.93 -9.79
C VAL A 316 17.92 1.90 -10.96
N THR A 317 18.78 2.91 -10.85
CA THR A 317 19.02 3.86 -11.93
C THR A 317 20.11 3.32 -12.85
N LEU A 318 19.81 3.21 -14.15
CA LEU A 318 20.70 2.64 -15.16
C LEU A 318 21.23 3.70 -16.14
N SER A 319 22.43 3.45 -16.64
CA SER A 319 23.00 4.11 -17.81
C SER A 319 22.17 3.78 -19.06
N ASN A 320 22.37 4.51 -20.15
CA ASN A 320 21.70 4.19 -21.42
C ASN A 320 22.11 2.80 -21.94
N GLU A 321 23.40 2.46 -21.86
CA GLU A 321 23.92 1.17 -22.32
C GLU A 321 23.32 0.00 -21.53
N ASP A 322 23.23 0.13 -20.21
CA ASP A 322 22.64 -0.93 -19.38
C ASP A 322 21.13 -1.02 -19.57
N PHE A 323 20.44 0.12 -19.71
CA PHE A 323 19.01 0.14 -19.99
C PHE A 323 18.67 -0.54 -21.32
N LEU A 324 19.48 -0.32 -22.36
CA LEU A 324 19.28 -0.91 -23.69
C LEU A 324 19.18 -2.44 -23.64
N LYS A 325 19.95 -3.09 -22.75
CA LYS A 325 19.91 -4.56 -22.54
C LYS A 325 18.52 -5.00 -22.11
N TYR A 326 17.92 -4.33 -21.12
CA TYR A 326 16.59 -4.66 -20.62
C TYR A 326 15.48 -4.27 -21.60
N MET A 327 15.60 -3.10 -22.24
CA MET A 327 14.62 -2.59 -23.20
C MET A 327 14.47 -3.50 -24.42
N THR A 328 15.58 -4.04 -24.93
CA THR A 328 15.58 -4.84 -26.16
C THR A 328 14.88 -6.19 -25.97
N ASP A 329 15.02 -6.79 -24.78
CA ASP A 329 14.51 -8.14 -24.49
C ASP A 329 13.16 -8.18 -23.78
N ALA A 330 12.62 -7.03 -23.37
CA ALA A 330 11.29 -6.95 -22.77
C ALA A 330 10.19 -7.26 -23.79
N ASP A 331 9.25 -8.13 -23.39
CA ASP A 331 8.05 -8.43 -24.17
C ASP A 331 7.02 -7.30 -24.04
N LYS A 332 6.92 -6.72 -22.83
CA LYS A 332 6.03 -5.59 -22.52
C LYS A 332 6.85 -4.49 -21.84
N ILE A 333 6.59 -3.23 -22.21
CA ILE A 333 7.22 -2.06 -21.58
C ILE A 333 6.14 -1.21 -20.93
N ILE A 334 6.30 -0.87 -19.64
CA ILE A 334 5.44 0.06 -18.91
C ILE A 334 6.26 1.29 -18.52
N PHE A 335 5.83 2.45 -19.01
CA PHE A 335 6.26 3.73 -18.47
C PHE A 335 5.44 4.08 -17.21
N GLY A 336 6.12 4.11 -16.07
CA GLY A 336 5.51 4.20 -14.73
C GLY A 336 5.02 5.58 -14.31
N VAL A 337 4.94 6.55 -15.23
CA VAL A 337 4.52 7.93 -14.94
C VAL A 337 3.48 8.35 -15.98
N SER A 338 2.43 9.05 -15.54
CA SER A 338 1.42 9.57 -16.45
C SER A 338 1.97 10.52 -17.51
N LEU A 339 1.41 10.44 -18.71
CA LEU A 339 1.68 11.36 -19.81
C LEU A 339 1.23 12.79 -19.51
N ASN A 340 0.43 13.03 -18.47
CA ASN A 340 0.14 14.39 -18.03
C ASN A 340 1.41 15.14 -17.57
N SER A 341 2.44 14.40 -17.12
CA SER A 341 3.79 14.93 -16.83
C SER A 341 4.65 15.09 -18.10
N TYR A 342 4.21 14.52 -19.23
CA TYR A 342 4.93 14.46 -20.50
C TYR A 342 3.99 14.81 -21.67
N LYS A 343 3.34 15.98 -21.61
CA LYS A 343 2.26 16.39 -22.53
C LYS A 343 2.60 16.39 -24.03
N LYS A 344 3.90 16.36 -24.39
CA LYS A 344 4.38 16.30 -25.77
C LYS A 344 4.66 14.86 -26.26
N ALA A 345 4.68 13.89 -25.36
CA ALA A 345 4.92 12.51 -25.71
C ALA A 345 3.69 11.92 -26.41
N LYS A 346 3.88 11.42 -27.63
CA LYS A 346 2.84 10.71 -28.39
C LYS A 346 2.92 9.20 -28.20
N ASP A 347 4.14 8.69 -28.06
CA ASP A 347 4.43 7.30 -27.76
C ASP A 347 5.75 7.21 -26.96
N ILE A 348 6.18 5.98 -26.67
CA ILE A 348 7.40 5.70 -25.92
C ILE A 348 8.68 6.23 -26.61
N THR A 349 8.67 6.44 -27.94
CA THR A 349 9.83 6.97 -28.69
C THR A 349 10.15 8.42 -28.34
N PHE A 350 9.25 9.10 -27.63
CA PHE A 350 9.57 10.38 -26.98
C PHE A 350 10.84 10.31 -26.12
N PHE A 351 11.13 9.16 -25.54
CA PHE A 351 12.32 8.93 -24.71
C PHE A 351 13.51 8.39 -25.51
N ASN A 352 13.44 8.33 -26.85
CA ASN A 352 14.60 7.98 -27.68
C ASN A 352 15.76 8.95 -27.45
N LYS A 353 16.98 8.42 -27.56
CA LYS A 353 18.21 9.19 -27.51
C LYS A 353 19.11 8.78 -28.66
N GLU A 354 19.41 9.74 -29.53
CA GLU A 354 20.17 9.49 -30.75
C GLU A 354 21.46 8.70 -30.49
N GLY A 355 21.63 7.62 -31.26
CA GLY A 355 22.78 6.70 -31.16
C GLY A 355 22.87 5.88 -29.88
N GLN A 356 21.89 5.96 -28.98
CA GLN A 356 21.97 5.33 -27.64
C GLN A 356 20.73 4.50 -27.31
N ILE A 357 19.53 5.07 -27.46
CA ILE A 357 18.25 4.43 -27.14
C ILE A 357 17.31 4.63 -28.32
N ASP A 358 16.84 3.52 -28.89
CA ASP A 358 15.78 3.52 -29.90
C ASP A 358 14.74 2.47 -29.54
N PHE A 359 13.61 2.91 -28.96
CA PHE A 359 12.51 2.03 -28.60
C PHE A 359 11.91 1.33 -29.82
N ALA A 360 12.05 1.88 -31.03
CA ALA A 360 11.55 1.24 -32.26
C ALA A 360 12.23 -0.10 -32.55
N GLN A 361 13.42 -0.36 -31.97
CA GLN A 361 14.11 -1.64 -32.09
C GLN A 361 13.60 -2.71 -31.11
N SER A 362 12.94 -2.32 -30.03
CA SER A 362 12.46 -3.25 -28.99
C SER A 362 11.38 -4.20 -29.51
N LYS A 363 11.34 -5.42 -28.95
CA LYS A 363 10.27 -6.40 -29.21
C LYS A 363 8.90 -5.82 -28.86
N ALA A 364 8.79 -5.21 -27.68
CA ALA A 364 7.57 -4.59 -27.20
C ALA A 364 7.02 -3.55 -28.19
N PHE A 365 7.83 -2.59 -28.66
CA PHE A 365 7.34 -1.57 -29.59
C PHE A 365 6.85 -2.16 -30.92
N LYS A 366 7.61 -3.10 -31.49
CA LYS A 366 7.26 -3.79 -32.75
C LYS A 366 5.93 -4.56 -32.65
N ASN A 367 5.58 -5.03 -31.45
CA ASN A 367 4.34 -5.77 -31.17
C ASN A 367 3.22 -4.87 -30.61
N ASP A 368 3.38 -3.55 -30.64
CA ASP A 368 2.44 -2.59 -30.03
C ASP A 368 2.27 -2.78 -28.50
N ASP A 369 3.29 -3.26 -27.81
CA ASP A 369 3.26 -3.65 -26.40
C ASP A 369 3.97 -2.66 -25.46
N CYS A 370 3.88 -1.38 -25.81
CA CYS A 370 4.28 -0.28 -24.95
C CYS A 370 3.06 0.34 -24.26
N TYR A 371 3.17 0.49 -22.95
CA TYR A 371 2.11 0.94 -22.06
C TYR A 371 2.60 2.07 -21.16
N VAL A 372 1.67 2.77 -20.56
CA VAL A 372 1.91 3.86 -19.62
C VAL A 372 0.85 3.84 -18.53
N VAL A 373 1.21 4.31 -17.34
CA VAL A 373 0.23 4.58 -16.29
C VAL A 373 -0.68 5.74 -16.75
N GLY A 374 -1.99 5.53 -16.81
CA GLY A 374 -2.90 6.48 -17.48
C GLY A 374 -3.00 7.84 -16.78
N TYR A 375 -2.99 7.87 -15.45
CA TYR A 375 -2.96 9.08 -14.64
C TYR A 375 -2.00 8.91 -13.46
N ASP A 376 -1.90 9.90 -12.57
CA ASP A 376 -1.15 9.70 -11.33
C ASP A 376 -1.90 8.75 -10.39
N TRP A 377 -1.88 7.46 -10.73
CA TRP A 377 -2.58 6.40 -10.00
C TRP A 377 -1.99 6.15 -8.61
N ALA A 378 -0.87 6.79 -8.27
CA ALA A 378 -0.37 6.83 -6.91
C ALA A 378 -1.39 7.51 -5.98
N GLN A 379 -2.32 8.32 -6.52
CA GLN A 379 -3.47 8.86 -5.79
C GLN A 379 -4.56 7.82 -5.48
N ASP A 380 -4.56 6.66 -6.16
CA ASP A 380 -5.63 5.66 -6.10
C ASP A 380 -5.09 4.23 -5.95
N THR A 381 -4.10 4.05 -5.09
CA THR A 381 -3.50 2.72 -4.79
C THR A 381 -4.45 1.78 -4.07
N ALA A 382 -5.52 2.31 -3.46
CA ALA A 382 -6.59 1.53 -2.84
C ALA A 382 -7.43 0.74 -3.86
N ASN A 383 -7.49 1.20 -5.11
CA ASN A 383 -8.28 0.59 -6.16
C ASN A 383 -7.53 -0.58 -6.85
N ALA A 384 -7.14 -1.56 -6.04
CA ALA A 384 -6.29 -2.69 -6.41
C ALA A 384 -6.87 -3.53 -7.55
N LEU A 385 -8.18 -3.80 -7.57
CA LEU A 385 -8.80 -4.58 -8.64
C LEU A 385 -8.67 -3.90 -10.00
N SER A 386 -8.92 -2.60 -10.09
CA SER A 386 -8.80 -1.86 -11.35
C SER A 386 -7.35 -1.85 -11.85
N ILE A 387 -6.39 -1.79 -10.93
CA ILE A 387 -4.95 -1.87 -11.20
C ILE A 387 -4.58 -3.23 -11.80
N ILE A 388 -4.95 -4.32 -11.11
CA ILE A 388 -4.69 -5.70 -11.54
C ILE A 388 -5.38 -6.00 -12.86
N LYS A 389 -6.64 -5.59 -13.03
CA LYS A 389 -7.40 -5.73 -14.29
C LYS A 389 -6.70 -5.02 -15.44
N SER A 390 -6.24 -3.78 -15.25
CA SER A 390 -5.53 -3.06 -16.31
C SER A 390 -4.19 -3.70 -16.67
N ALA A 391 -3.46 -4.23 -15.68
CA ALA A 391 -2.23 -5.00 -15.91
C ALA A 391 -2.49 -6.30 -16.67
N ALA A 392 -3.55 -7.04 -16.32
CA ALA A 392 -3.95 -8.27 -17.00
C ALA A 392 -4.32 -8.02 -18.47
N ILE A 393 -5.10 -6.97 -18.74
CA ILE A 393 -5.45 -6.54 -20.11
C ILE A 393 -4.19 -6.14 -20.89
N ALA A 394 -3.25 -5.42 -20.27
CA ALA A 394 -2.00 -5.03 -20.92
C ALA A 394 -1.11 -6.24 -21.25
N PHE A 395 -1.07 -7.26 -20.39
CA PHE A 395 -0.17 -8.40 -20.60
C PHE A 395 -0.77 -9.45 -21.53
N TYR A 396 -2.09 -9.63 -21.49
CA TYR A 396 -2.81 -10.66 -22.25
C TYR A 396 -4.11 -10.10 -22.84
N PRO A 397 -4.03 -9.17 -23.80
CA PRO A 397 -5.21 -8.48 -24.35
C PRO A 397 -6.24 -9.44 -24.97
N ASP A 398 -5.79 -10.53 -25.61
CA ASP A 398 -6.68 -11.52 -26.21
C ASP A 398 -7.44 -12.35 -25.18
N GLU A 399 -6.80 -12.67 -24.05
CA GLU A 399 -7.43 -13.40 -22.96
C GLU A 399 -8.49 -12.51 -22.32
N PHE A 400 -8.18 -11.25 -22.02
CA PHE A 400 -9.04 -10.33 -21.26
C PHE A 400 -9.86 -9.37 -22.12
N LYS A 401 -10.13 -9.71 -23.39
CA LYS A 401 -10.93 -8.87 -24.32
C LYS A 401 -12.38 -8.65 -23.88
N ASP A 402 -12.87 -9.50 -22.98
CA ASP A 402 -14.19 -9.41 -22.33
C ASP A 402 -14.23 -8.30 -21.26
N LEU A 403 -13.08 -7.88 -20.75
CA LEU A 403 -13.00 -6.86 -19.71
C LEU A 403 -12.77 -5.46 -20.30
N LYS A 404 -13.42 -4.47 -19.70
CA LYS A 404 -13.13 -3.06 -19.96
C LYS A 404 -11.94 -2.61 -19.11
N ASN A 405 -11.00 -1.91 -19.74
CA ASN A 405 -9.88 -1.28 -19.05
C ASN A 405 -10.35 0.01 -18.34
N ASP A 406 -10.02 0.16 -17.06
CA ASP A 406 -10.39 1.32 -16.24
C ASP A 406 -9.39 2.49 -16.37
N GLY A 407 -8.42 2.37 -17.27
CA GLY A 407 -7.47 3.43 -17.58
C GLY A 407 -6.30 3.54 -16.61
N LYS A 408 -6.06 2.53 -15.75
CA LYS A 408 -4.90 2.54 -14.83
C LYS A 408 -3.60 2.35 -15.59
N ILE A 409 -3.58 1.38 -16.50
CA ILE A 409 -2.49 1.10 -17.43
C ILE A 409 -3.09 1.07 -18.83
N ILE A 410 -2.62 1.95 -19.71
CA ILE A 410 -3.13 2.13 -21.06
C ILE A 410 -1.99 1.97 -22.07
N LYS A 411 -2.33 1.74 -23.35
CA LYS A 411 -1.32 1.77 -24.42
C LYS A 411 -0.64 3.14 -24.43
N PHE A 412 0.68 3.15 -24.62
CA PHE A 412 1.43 4.39 -24.79
C PHE A 412 1.35 4.84 -26.25
N LYS A 413 0.14 5.26 -26.63
CA LYS A 413 -0.18 5.91 -27.90
C LYS A 413 -1.20 7.01 -27.61
N VAL A 414 -0.86 8.22 -27.98
CA VAL A 414 -1.76 9.39 -27.92
C VAL A 414 -2.06 9.77 -29.36
N ASP A 415 -3.33 9.65 -29.73
CA ASP A 415 -3.85 10.02 -31.05
C ASP A 415 -3.62 11.51 -31.38
#